data_AF-A0A6A6AKR0-F1
#
_entry.id   AF-A0A6A6AKR0-F1
#
_cell.length_a   1.000
_cell.length_b   1.000
_cell.length_c   1.000
_cell.angle_alpha   90.00
_cell.angle_beta   90.00
_cell.angle_gamma   90.00
#
_symmetry.space_group_name_H-M   'P 1'
#
loop_
_entity.id
_entity.type
_entity.pdbx_description
1 polymer ?
#
loop_
_entity_poly.entity_id
_entity_poly.type
_entity_poly.pdbx_seq_one_letter_code
_entity_poly.pdbx_strand_id
1 'polypeptide(L)'
;MPELAEVSRIVHYLKKHAVGRTIEAVKAQEDDIIFGKVGTSASAIKNSLTGKKILDARQQGKYFWLVMESAPHPLMHFGMAGWMKFSNDDNAHYRPPKPEQAEWPPRFWKFVLQLKGEPKCEVAFVDARRLARVRLVDAEADQMRKTSPLKENGPDPVLDKDILTAEWLGKKMRGKKVPVKAFLLNQASVAGLGNWLVDEIMYQARLHPEQYSNTFSDEQIERLHKTIMYVCDTAVEVLADSDRFPEDWLMKHRWGKGKKEAQKLPNGEKITFLKVGGRTSAIVPSVQKKTAAVAGDVSEGAEDDEEAKPKRGGKRKTKTAKEEEDEDDEVEVKTSAKPKRGKKKADEEVKKEAEDVDEGESLPATKKQKTATNGAVKKSKKTKTEAVQVKSEDTTVRRRSGRLTK
;
A
#
# COMPACT_ATOMS: atom_id res chain seq x y z
N MET A 1 0.44 -4.25 -6.88
CA MET A 1 0.26 -3.73 -5.52
C MET A 1 -1.16 -4.08 -5.13
N PRO A 2 -1.39 -4.66 -3.95
CA PRO A 2 -2.75 -5.00 -3.57
C PRO A 2 -3.63 -3.77 -3.37
N GLU A 3 -4.84 -3.84 -3.93
CA GLU A 3 -5.93 -2.88 -3.78
C GLU A 3 -7.13 -3.66 -3.18
N LEU A 4 -8.37 -3.14 -3.27
CA LEU A 4 -9.53 -3.76 -2.65
C LEU A 4 -9.74 -5.23 -3.09
N ALA A 5 -9.74 -5.47 -4.39
CA ALA A 5 -10.21 -6.73 -4.97
C ALA A 5 -9.33 -7.93 -4.58
N GLU A 6 -8.02 -7.71 -4.51
CA GLU A 6 -7.07 -8.75 -4.10
C GLU A 6 -6.90 -8.86 -2.58
N VAL A 7 -7.32 -7.87 -1.79
CA VAL A 7 -7.59 -8.07 -0.36
C VAL A 7 -8.80 -8.99 -0.19
N SER A 8 -9.88 -8.78 -0.95
CA SER A 8 -11.04 -9.69 -0.99
C SER A 8 -10.65 -11.12 -1.41
N ARG A 9 -9.74 -11.28 -2.40
CA ARG A 9 -9.15 -12.58 -2.76
C ARG A 9 -8.55 -13.26 -1.53
N ILE A 10 -7.68 -12.58 -0.79
CA ILE A 10 -7.05 -13.18 0.39
C ILE A 10 -8.07 -13.47 1.50
N VAL A 11 -9.05 -12.59 1.75
CA VAL A 11 -10.09 -12.86 2.74
C VAL A 11 -10.93 -14.08 2.36
N HIS A 12 -11.23 -14.29 1.07
CA HIS A 12 -11.85 -15.54 0.59
C HIS A 12 -11.00 -16.77 0.94
N TYR A 13 -9.70 -16.78 0.63
CA TYR A 13 -8.82 -17.93 0.95
C TYR A 13 -8.60 -18.11 2.47
N LEU A 14 -8.61 -17.03 3.27
CA LEU A 14 -8.60 -17.11 4.74
C LEU A 14 -9.88 -17.74 5.28
N LYS A 15 -11.06 -17.37 4.75
CA LYS A 15 -12.33 -18.03 5.10
C LYS A 15 -12.34 -19.51 4.66
N LYS A 16 -11.78 -19.83 3.50
CA LYS A 16 -11.68 -21.20 2.95
C LYS A 16 -10.78 -22.14 3.77
N HIS A 17 -9.64 -21.65 4.27
CA HIS A 17 -8.59 -22.52 4.83
C HIS A 17 -8.29 -22.33 6.33
N ALA A 18 -8.57 -21.15 6.90
CA ALA A 18 -8.10 -20.75 8.22
C ALA A 18 -9.22 -20.49 9.24
N VAL A 19 -10.35 -19.93 8.80
CA VAL A 19 -11.52 -19.71 9.67
C VAL A 19 -12.05 -21.03 10.21
N GLY A 20 -12.46 -21.03 11.49
CA GLY A 20 -12.91 -22.21 12.22
C GLY A 20 -11.78 -23.05 12.83
N ARG A 21 -10.51 -22.84 12.45
CA ARG A 21 -9.36 -23.63 12.93
C ARG A 21 -8.63 -22.95 14.09
N THR A 22 -7.98 -23.78 14.90
CA THR A 22 -7.04 -23.34 15.94
C THR A 22 -5.63 -23.21 15.35
N ILE A 23 -4.94 -22.13 15.69
CA ILE A 23 -3.53 -21.93 15.38
C ILE A 23 -2.71 -22.78 16.37
N GLU A 24 -2.12 -23.88 15.89
CA GLU A 24 -1.31 -24.79 16.70
C GLU A 24 0.01 -24.14 17.13
N ALA A 25 0.66 -23.43 16.21
CA ALA A 25 1.91 -22.73 16.46
C ALA A 25 2.08 -21.53 15.52
N VAL A 26 2.82 -20.52 15.99
CA VAL A 26 3.22 -19.36 15.18
C VAL A 26 4.74 -19.28 15.08
N LYS A 27 5.24 -19.26 13.84
CA LYS A 27 6.60 -18.87 13.48
C LYS A 27 6.57 -17.38 13.14
N ALA A 28 7.50 -16.57 13.64
CA ALA A 28 7.59 -15.15 13.28
C ALA A 28 9.05 -14.69 13.22
N GLN A 29 9.38 -13.79 12.29
CA GLN A 29 10.69 -13.12 12.18
C GLN A 29 10.54 -11.67 12.63
N GLU A 30 11.47 -11.16 13.44
CA GLU A 30 11.39 -9.76 13.88
C GLU A 30 11.68 -8.79 12.73
N ASP A 31 10.86 -7.75 12.60
CA ASP A 31 10.95 -6.75 11.53
C ASP A 31 10.36 -5.41 12.00
N ASP A 32 11.21 -4.55 12.55
CA ASP A 32 10.84 -3.25 13.11
C ASP A 32 10.08 -2.34 12.13
N ILE A 33 10.22 -2.55 10.82
CA ILE A 33 9.53 -1.74 9.80
C ILE A 33 8.08 -2.20 9.62
N ILE A 34 7.79 -3.50 9.79
CA ILE A 34 6.46 -4.09 9.59
C ILE A 34 5.68 -4.14 10.91
N PHE A 35 6.36 -4.47 12.01
CA PHE A 35 5.79 -4.62 13.35
C PHE A 35 6.06 -3.39 14.23
N GLY A 36 7.33 -3.06 14.46
CA GLY A 36 7.74 -2.00 15.40
C GLY A 36 7.16 -0.61 15.08
N LYS A 37 7.14 -0.21 13.80
CA LYS A 37 6.53 1.06 13.32
C LYS A 37 5.03 1.20 13.59
N VAL A 38 4.36 0.17 14.10
CA VAL A 38 2.93 0.18 14.46
C VAL A 38 2.67 -0.48 15.83
N GLY A 39 3.67 -0.49 16.72
CA GLY A 39 3.48 -0.82 18.14
C GLY A 39 3.36 -2.31 18.47
N THR A 40 3.86 -3.21 17.62
CA THR A 40 3.89 -4.66 17.90
C THR A 40 5.26 -5.26 17.56
N SER A 41 5.47 -6.53 17.91
CA SER A 41 6.67 -7.32 17.61
C SER A 41 6.30 -8.71 17.08
N ALA A 42 7.26 -9.43 16.52
CA ALA A 42 7.11 -10.85 16.17
C ALA A 42 6.84 -11.72 17.41
N SER A 43 7.41 -11.36 18.57
CA SER A 43 7.12 -12.04 19.84
C SER A 43 5.69 -11.83 20.32
N ALA A 44 5.14 -10.62 20.20
CA ALA A 44 3.74 -10.34 20.53
C ALA A 44 2.79 -11.10 19.60
N ILE A 45 3.04 -11.07 18.28
CA ILE A 45 2.27 -11.83 17.28
C ILE A 45 2.27 -13.34 17.59
N LYS A 46 3.43 -13.92 17.99
CA LYS A 46 3.50 -15.31 18.41
C LYS A 46 2.65 -15.58 19.66
N ASN A 47 2.82 -14.77 20.70
CA ASN A 47 2.22 -15.00 22.01
C ASN A 47 0.70 -14.78 22.00
N SER A 48 0.20 -13.79 21.26
CA SER A 48 -1.23 -13.46 21.21
C SER A 48 -2.07 -14.38 20.31
N LEU A 49 -1.46 -15.12 19.39
CA LEU A 49 -2.18 -15.94 18.41
C LEU A 49 -1.98 -17.46 18.58
N THR A 50 -0.88 -17.91 19.18
CA THR A 50 -0.64 -19.35 19.41
C THR A 50 -1.70 -19.94 20.33
N GLY A 51 -2.26 -21.09 19.97
CA GLY A 51 -3.32 -21.76 20.71
C GLY A 51 -4.73 -21.21 20.45
N LYS A 52 -4.88 -20.03 19.82
CA LYS A 52 -6.19 -19.41 19.61
C LYS A 52 -6.91 -19.91 18.36
N LYS A 53 -8.25 -19.97 18.42
CA LYS A 53 -9.15 -20.19 17.29
C LYS A 53 -9.38 -18.91 16.48
N ILE A 54 -9.40 -19.05 15.15
CA ILE A 54 -9.84 -18.03 14.20
C ILE A 54 -11.36 -18.19 14.01
N LEU A 55 -12.13 -17.14 14.31
CA LEU A 55 -13.60 -17.12 14.17
C LEU A 55 -14.07 -16.59 12.80
N ASP A 56 -13.36 -15.61 12.23
CA ASP A 56 -13.72 -14.99 10.96
C ASP A 56 -12.49 -14.31 10.31
N ALA A 57 -12.60 -13.94 9.03
CA ALA A 57 -11.67 -13.04 8.35
C ALA A 57 -12.47 -11.89 7.73
N ARG A 58 -12.06 -10.64 7.99
CA ARG A 58 -12.81 -9.42 7.65
C ARG A 58 -11.89 -8.36 7.02
N GLN A 59 -12.48 -7.36 6.38
CA GLN A 59 -11.73 -6.29 5.71
C GLN A 59 -12.43 -4.93 5.76
N GLN A 60 -11.66 -3.89 5.42
CA GLN A 60 -12.14 -2.58 4.98
C GLN A 60 -11.07 -1.96 4.09
N GLY A 61 -11.39 -1.70 2.82
CA GLY A 61 -10.48 -1.12 1.85
C GLY A 61 -9.26 -2.00 1.57
N LYS A 62 -8.07 -1.51 1.95
CA LYS A 62 -6.80 -2.25 1.81
C LYS A 62 -6.34 -2.95 3.11
N TYR A 63 -7.17 -2.91 4.15
CA TYR A 63 -6.91 -3.55 5.43
C TYR A 63 -7.75 -4.82 5.57
N PHE A 64 -7.16 -5.85 6.19
CA PHE A 64 -7.86 -7.08 6.55
C PHE A 64 -7.38 -7.60 7.90
N TRP A 65 -8.23 -8.31 8.63
CA TRP A 65 -7.92 -8.89 9.92
C TRP A 65 -8.52 -10.27 10.09
N LEU A 66 -7.93 -11.05 11.00
CA LEU A 66 -8.58 -12.24 11.56
C LEU A 66 -9.35 -11.81 12.81
N VAL A 67 -10.59 -12.26 12.93
CA VAL A 67 -11.28 -12.25 14.22
C VAL A 67 -10.80 -13.48 14.97
N MET A 68 -10.19 -13.26 16.13
CA MET A 68 -9.76 -14.32 17.04
C MET A 68 -10.85 -14.57 18.09
N GLU A 69 -10.87 -15.73 18.73
CA GLU A 69 -11.85 -16.03 19.79
C GLU A 69 -11.75 -15.15 21.05
N SER A 70 -10.65 -14.41 21.18
CA SER A 70 -10.47 -13.33 22.14
C SER A 70 -9.45 -12.33 21.61
N ALA A 71 -9.58 -11.06 21.99
CA ALA A 71 -8.63 -10.01 21.65
C ALA A 71 -7.19 -10.33 22.15
N PRO A 72 -6.14 -9.74 21.55
CA PRO A 72 -6.17 -8.82 20.41
C PRO A 72 -6.36 -9.55 19.07
N HIS A 73 -6.80 -8.79 18.06
CA HIS A 73 -7.00 -9.26 16.70
C HIS A 73 -5.85 -8.80 15.77
N PRO A 74 -5.27 -9.68 14.93
CA PRO A 74 -4.19 -9.29 14.03
C PRO A 74 -4.75 -8.52 12.83
N LEU A 75 -4.36 -7.25 12.69
CA LEU A 75 -4.78 -6.34 11.61
C LEU A 75 -3.63 -6.06 10.64
N MET A 76 -3.85 -6.35 9.36
CA MET A 76 -2.82 -6.39 8.32
C MET A 76 -3.12 -5.44 7.17
N HIS A 77 -2.05 -4.97 6.54
CA HIS A 77 -2.08 -4.18 5.30
C HIS A 77 -0.86 -4.55 4.45
N PHE A 78 -1.05 -4.91 3.18
CA PHE A 78 0.04 -5.44 2.33
C PHE A 78 1.06 -4.41 1.84
N GLY A 79 0.77 -3.12 1.90
CA GLY A 79 1.63 -2.11 1.28
C GLY A 79 1.69 -2.32 -0.24
N MET A 80 2.89 -2.41 -0.82
CA MET A 80 3.04 -2.57 -2.28
C MET A 80 3.25 -4.02 -2.75
N ALA A 81 3.80 -4.89 -1.89
CA ALA A 81 4.31 -6.21 -2.26
C ALA A 81 4.11 -7.29 -1.17
N GLY A 82 3.32 -6.98 -0.14
CA GLY A 82 2.87 -7.98 0.81
C GLY A 82 1.83 -8.92 0.19
N TRP A 83 1.75 -10.15 0.70
CA TRP A 83 0.76 -11.14 0.29
C TRP A 83 0.54 -12.21 1.38
N MET A 84 -0.52 -13.01 1.27
CA MET A 84 -0.67 -14.24 2.06
C MET A 84 -0.64 -15.48 1.17
N LYS A 85 0.16 -16.47 1.55
CA LYS A 85 0.29 -17.77 0.89
C LYS A 85 -0.22 -18.88 1.79
N PHE A 86 -0.72 -19.96 1.19
CA PHE A 86 -1.28 -21.13 1.87
C PHE A 86 -0.51 -22.35 1.39
N SER A 87 -0.02 -23.20 2.30
CA SER A 87 0.84 -24.36 1.95
C SER A 87 0.12 -25.48 1.17
N ASN A 88 -1.17 -25.33 0.93
CA ASN A 88 -2.08 -26.30 0.32
C ASN A 88 -2.96 -25.70 -0.80
N ASP A 89 -2.77 -24.41 -1.17
CA ASP A 89 -3.58 -23.75 -2.20
C ASP A 89 -2.85 -22.57 -2.86
N ASP A 90 -2.23 -22.86 -4.01
CA ASP A 90 -1.52 -21.88 -4.84
C ASP A 90 -2.43 -20.87 -5.54
N ASN A 91 -3.74 -21.14 -5.66
CA ASN A 91 -4.71 -20.25 -6.30
C ASN A 91 -4.90 -18.93 -5.53
N ALA A 92 -4.45 -18.88 -4.27
CA ALA A 92 -4.35 -17.65 -3.49
C ALA A 92 -3.38 -16.62 -4.09
N HIS A 93 -2.48 -16.98 -5.02
CA HIS A 93 -1.53 -16.07 -5.69
C HIS A 93 -1.95 -15.79 -7.14
N TYR A 94 -1.82 -14.54 -7.64
CA TYR A 94 -2.20 -14.19 -9.02
C TYR A 94 -1.46 -15.00 -10.10
N ARG A 95 -0.18 -15.33 -9.83
CA ARG A 95 0.70 -16.11 -10.70
C ARG A 95 1.43 -17.09 -9.80
N PRO A 96 0.93 -18.33 -9.63
CA PRO A 96 1.54 -19.26 -8.70
C PRO A 96 3.01 -19.53 -9.09
N PRO A 97 3.89 -19.81 -8.11
CA PRO A 97 5.23 -20.29 -8.43
C PRO A 97 5.12 -21.61 -9.19
N LYS A 98 6.14 -21.94 -10.00
CA LYS A 98 6.20 -23.31 -10.54
C LYS A 98 6.42 -24.30 -9.38
N PRO A 99 5.87 -25.54 -9.42
CA PRO A 99 5.97 -26.48 -8.30
C PRO A 99 7.41 -26.78 -7.86
N GLU A 100 8.36 -26.76 -8.80
CA GLU A 100 9.79 -27.01 -8.55
C GLU A 100 10.48 -25.84 -7.81
N GLN A 101 9.75 -24.76 -7.53
CA GLN A 101 10.20 -23.56 -6.83
C GLN A 101 9.36 -23.27 -5.56
N ALA A 102 8.51 -24.22 -5.14
CA ALA A 102 7.62 -24.09 -3.99
C ALA A 102 8.33 -24.37 -2.64
N GLU A 103 9.31 -23.52 -2.29
CA GLU A 103 9.94 -23.55 -0.96
C GLU A 103 8.97 -23.09 0.14
N TRP A 104 8.92 -23.83 1.26
CA TRP A 104 8.14 -23.46 2.44
C TRP A 104 8.99 -23.51 3.74
N PRO A 105 8.95 -22.49 4.61
CA PRO A 105 8.23 -21.23 4.47
C PRO A 105 8.70 -20.35 3.30
N PRO A 106 7.79 -19.65 2.61
CA PRO A 106 8.12 -18.93 1.37
C PRO A 106 9.07 -17.76 1.60
N ARG A 107 9.99 -17.54 0.67
CA ARG A 107 10.94 -16.41 0.71
C ARG A 107 10.24 -15.07 1.02
N PHE A 108 10.85 -14.29 1.92
CA PHE A 108 10.33 -13.04 2.49
C PHE A 108 9.12 -13.17 3.45
N TRP A 109 8.86 -14.37 4.00
CA TRP A 109 7.89 -14.53 5.09
C TRP A 109 8.23 -13.68 6.32
N LYS A 110 7.19 -13.31 7.07
CA LYS A 110 7.24 -12.46 8.27
C LYS A 110 6.60 -13.14 9.47
N PHE A 111 5.47 -13.79 9.26
CA PHE A 111 4.96 -14.82 10.15
C PHE A 111 4.34 -15.97 9.34
N VAL A 112 4.24 -17.13 9.98
CA VAL A 112 3.51 -18.30 9.50
C VAL A 112 2.64 -18.83 10.63
N LEU A 113 1.35 -18.99 10.35
CA LEU A 113 0.38 -19.64 11.23
C LEU A 113 0.32 -21.12 10.83
N GLN A 114 0.61 -22.04 11.75
CA GLN A 114 0.41 -23.48 11.54
C GLN A 114 -0.98 -23.84 12.07
N LEU A 115 -1.86 -24.38 11.22
CA LEU A 115 -3.27 -24.59 11.56
C LEU A 115 -3.55 -26.06 11.91
N LYS A 116 -4.14 -26.29 13.08
CA LYS A 116 -4.50 -27.62 13.57
C LYS A 116 -5.54 -28.29 12.66
N GLY A 117 -5.50 -29.63 12.61
CA GLY A 117 -6.45 -30.47 11.85
C GLY A 117 -6.04 -30.71 10.39
N GLU A 118 -6.87 -31.45 9.67
CA GLU A 118 -6.66 -31.80 8.25
C GLU A 118 -7.66 -31.08 7.34
N PRO A 119 -7.30 -30.74 6.07
CA PRO A 119 -5.97 -30.90 5.49
C PRO A 119 -4.95 -29.94 6.14
N LYS A 120 -3.71 -30.40 6.33
CA LYS A 120 -2.60 -29.55 6.81
C LYS A 120 -2.50 -28.26 6.00
N CYS A 121 -2.51 -27.15 6.71
CA CYS A 121 -2.37 -25.81 6.13
C CYS A 121 -1.47 -24.96 7.03
N GLU A 122 -0.39 -24.45 6.47
CA GLU A 122 0.33 -23.32 7.02
C GLU A 122 -0.01 -22.06 6.20
N VAL A 123 -0.25 -20.93 6.88
CA VAL A 123 -0.59 -19.65 6.22
C VAL A 123 0.51 -18.63 6.50
N ALA A 124 1.23 -18.23 5.45
CA ALA A 124 2.41 -17.36 5.55
C ALA A 124 2.11 -15.94 5.05
N PHE A 125 2.37 -14.94 5.89
CA PHE A 125 2.43 -13.54 5.45
C PHE A 125 3.82 -13.25 4.89
N VAL A 126 3.91 -12.82 3.64
CA VAL A 126 5.17 -12.42 2.98
C VAL A 126 5.16 -10.92 2.69
N ASP A 127 6.33 -10.27 2.72
CA ASP A 127 6.54 -8.96 2.08
C ASP A 127 8.02 -8.74 1.74
N ALA A 128 8.32 -8.72 0.44
CA ALA A 128 9.67 -8.49 -0.08
C ALA A 128 10.16 -7.04 0.08
N ARG A 129 9.28 -6.07 0.30
CA ARG A 129 9.61 -4.62 0.31
C ARG A 129 9.57 -3.95 1.68
N ARG A 130 9.09 -4.62 2.73
CA ARG A 130 8.91 -4.09 4.09
C ARG A 130 8.01 -2.84 4.13
N LEU A 131 7.02 -2.80 3.26
CA LEU A 131 5.99 -1.77 3.14
C LEU A 131 4.63 -2.21 3.71
N ALA A 132 4.47 -3.51 3.99
CA ALA A 132 3.35 -4.03 4.76
C ALA A 132 3.38 -3.54 6.22
N ARG A 133 2.24 -3.61 6.90
CA ARG A 133 2.13 -3.42 8.36
C ARG A 133 1.25 -4.53 8.93
N VAL A 134 1.65 -5.01 10.10
CA VAL A 134 0.89 -5.96 10.91
C VAL A 134 0.77 -5.37 12.30
N ARG A 135 -0.44 -5.32 12.85
CA ARG A 135 -0.76 -4.82 14.19
C ARG A 135 -1.44 -5.93 14.99
N LEU A 136 -1.37 -5.84 16.30
CA LEU A 136 -2.36 -6.42 17.20
C LEU A 136 -3.27 -5.28 17.66
N VAL A 137 -4.59 -5.46 17.51
CA VAL A 137 -5.60 -4.48 17.92
C VAL A 137 -6.39 -5.08 19.07
N ASP A 138 -6.32 -4.43 20.23
CA ASP A 138 -7.06 -4.84 21.43
C ASP A 138 -8.41 -4.11 21.44
N ALA A 139 -9.43 -4.78 20.92
CA ALA A 139 -10.80 -4.28 20.80
C ALA A 139 -11.76 -5.44 20.50
N GLU A 140 -13.04 -5.27 20.84
CA GLU A 140 -14.12 -6.18 20.46
C GLU A 140 -14.24 -6.34 18.94
N ALA A 141 -14.54 -7.57 18.49
CA ALA A 141 -14.50 -7.97 17.08
C ALA A 141 -15.31 -7.07 16.12
N ASP A 142 -16.49 -6.63 16.58
CA ASP A 142 -17.39 -5.76 15.81
C ASP A 142 -17.09 -4.25 16.00
N GLN A 143 -16.24 -3.89 16.97
CA GLN A 143 -15.76 -2.53 17.18
C GLN A 143 -14.45 -2.24 16.42
N MET A 144 -13.82 -3.25 15.79
CA MET A 144 -12.59 -3.11 15.00
C MET A 144 -12.59 -1.90 14.05
N ARG A 145 -13.68 -1.65 13.31
CA ARG A 145 -13.79 -0.51 12.37
C ARG A 145 -13.74 0.87 13.03
N LYS A 146 -13.89 0.96 14.36
CA LYS A 146 -13.76 2.20 15.17
C LYS A 146 -12.33 2.41 15.70
N THR A 147 -11.39 1.50 15.43
CA THR A 147 -9.98 1.60 15.84
C THR A 147 -9.12 2.26 14.75
N SER A 148 -7.98 2.85 15.10
CA SER A 148 -6.99 3.31 14.10
C SER A 148 -6.19 2.11 13.56
N PRO A 149 -5.91 2.00 12.25
CA PRO A 149 -6.15 2.96 11.15
C PRO A 149 -7.45 2.68 10.35
N LEU A 150 -8.47 2.03 10.95
CA LEU A 150 -9.70 1.66 10.26
C LEU A 150 -10.72 2.80 10.23
N LYS A 151 -10.90 3.52 11.35
CA LYS A 151 -11.85 4.65 11.48
C LYS A 151 -11.51 5.86 10.60
N GLU A 152 -10.27 5.96 10.14
CA GLU A 152 -9.78 7.02 9.25
C GLU A 152 -10.05 6.73 7.77
N ASN A 153 -10.53 5.53 7.41
CA ASN A 153 -10.94 5.23 6.05
C ASN A 153 -12.35 5.79 5.75
N GLY A 154 -12.59 6.14 4.49
CA GLY A 154 -13.93 6.37 3.96
C GLY A 154 -14.72 5.05 3.82
N PRO A 155 -15.89 5.11 3.18
CA PRO A 155 -16.66 3.92 2.86
C PRO A 155 -15.90 3.02 1.86
N ASP A 156 -16.07 1.72 2.04
CA ASP A 156 -15.63 0.65 1.15
C ASP A 156 -16.68 0.43 0.06
N PRO A 157 -16.33 0.48 -1.25
CA PRO A 157 -17.31 0.41 -2.34
C PRO A 157 -17.97 -0.96 -2.51
N VAL A 158 -17.52 -2.00 -1.80
CA VAL A 158 -18.12 -3.34 -1.83
C VAL A 158 -18.89 -3.64 -0.53
N LEU A 159 -18.44 -3.11 0.61
CA LEU A 159 -19.06 -3.37 1.92
C LEU A 159 -20.05 -2.28 2.40
N ASP A 160 -19.86 -1.02 2.01
CA ASP A 160 -20.61 0.14 2.51
C ASP A 160 -21.46 0.81 1.41
N LYS A 161 -22.16 0.01 0.59
CA LYS A 161 -22.91 0.49 -0.60
C LYS A 161 -24.11 1.37 -0.26
N ASP A 162 -24.63 1.23 0.95
CA ASP A 162 -25.65 2.08 1.58
C ASP A 162 -25.10 3.46 1.96
N ILE A 163 -23.82 3.56 2.32
CA ILE A 163 -23.14 4.82 2.66
C ILE A 163 -22.60 5.52 1.41
N LEU A 164 -21.96 4.77 0.50
CA LEU A 164 -21.39 5.30 -0.74
C LEU A 164 -22.45 5.42 -1.83
N THR A 165 -23.41 6.33 -1.63
CA THR A 165 -24.41 6.71 -2.64
C THR A 165 -23.85 7.75 -3.62
N ALA A 166 -24.53 7.96 -4.75
CA ALA A 166 -24.19 9.03 -5.69
C ALA A 166 -24.30 10.43 -5.05
N GLU A 167 -25.32 10.67 -4.21
CA GLU A 167 -25.48 11.91 -3.44
C GLU A 167 -24.31 12.13 -2.47
N TRP A 168 -23.93 11.09 -1.71
CA TRP A 168 -22.80 11.13 -0.79
C TRP A 168 -21.50 11.43 -1.52
N LEU A 169 -21.26 10.76 -2.65
CA LEU A 169 -20.08 10.96 -3.49
C LEU A 169 -20.02 12.40 -4.03
N GLY A 170 -21.14 12.91 -4.57
CA GLY A 170 -21.25 14.28 -5.04
C GLY A 170 -20.97 15.30 -3.95
N LYS A 171 -21.60 15.15 -2.79
CA LYS A 171 -21.39 16.01 -1.60
C LYS A 171 -19.93 16.03 -1.15
N LYS A 172 -19.25 14.87 -1.15
CA LYS A 172 -17.83 14.76 -0.78
C LYS A 172 -16.87 15.29 -1.86
N MET A 173 -17.22 15.15 -3.14
CA MET A 173 -16.44 15.67 -4.26
C MET A 173 -16.56 17.19 -4.40
N ARG A 174 -17.77 17.75 -4.29
CA ARG A 174 -18.03 19.20 -4.30
C ARG A 174 -17.30 19.93 -3.18
N GLY A 175 -17.15 19.31 -2.00
CA GLY A 175 -16.37 19.83 -0.88
C GLY A 175 -14.84 19.82 -1.03
N LYS A 176 -14.26 19.49 -2.19
CA LYS A 176 -12.80 19.46 -2.41
C LYS A 176 -12.38 19.93 -3.80
N LYS A 177 -11.41 20.85 -3.89
CA LYS A 177 -10.76 21.29 -5.15
C LYS A 177 -9.45 20.51 -5.39
N VAL A 178 -9.55 19.21 -5.72
CA VAL A 178 -8.39 18.35 -6.07
C VAL A 178 -8.71 17.53 -7.32
N PRO A 179 -7.72 17.02 -8.09
CA PRO A 179 -7.99 16.11 -9.20
C PRO A 179 -8.80 14.88 -8.76
N VAL A 180 -9.79 14.48 -9.56
CA VAL A 180 -10.67 13.34 -9.25
C VAL A 180 -9.90 12.04 -8.98
N LYS A 181 -8.81 11.76 -9.69
CA LYS A 181 -7.96 10.60 -9.37
C LYS A 181 -7.24 10.74 -8.02
N ALA A 182 -6.83 11.95 -7.63
CA ALA A 182 -6.25 12.18 -6.32
C ALA A 182 -7.30 12.08 -5.19
N PHE A 183 -8.56 12.46 -5.46
CA PHE A 183 -9.70 12.22 -4.58
C PHE A 183 -9.94 10.71 -4.36
N LEU A 184 -10.09 9.94 -5.44
CA LEU A 184 -10.38 8.49 -5.36
C LEU A 184 -9.22 7.66 -4.79
N LEU A 185 -7.98 8.11 -4.95
CA LEU A 185 -6.81 7.48 -4.30
C LEU A 185 -6.71 7.77 -2.80
N ASN A 186 -7.40 8.78 -2.28
CA ASN A 186 -7.39 9.11 -0.86
C ASN A 186 -8.28 8.11 -0.09
N GLN A 187 -7.66 7.27 0.74
CA GLN A 187 -8.37 6.22 1.48
C GLN A 187 -9.38 6.76 2.50
N ALA A 188 -9.22 8.01 2.95
CA ALA A 188 -10.19 8.74 3.79
C ALA A 188 -11.33 9.41 2.97
N SER A 189 -11.37 9.18 1.65
CA SER A 189 -12.44 9.64 0.76
C SER A 189 -13.19 8.46 0.15
N VAL A 190 -12.48 7.46 -0.40
CA VAL A 190 -13.04 6.12 -0.69
C VAL A 190 -11.99 5.08 -0.33
N ALA A 191 -12.37 4.06 0.45
CA ALA A 191 -11.46 3.02 0.88
C ALA A 191 -11.15 2.03 -0.26
N GLY A 192 -9.99 1.37 -0.22
CA GLY A 192 -9.72 0.23 -1.11
C GLY A 192 -9.25 0.60 -2.52
N LEU A 193 -9.80 1.65 -3.13
CA LEU A 193 -9.41 2.14 -4.46
C LEU A 193 -7.92 2.51 -4.54
N GLY A 194 -7.19 1.96 -5.52
CA GLY A 194 -5.78 2.26 -5.78
C GLY A 194 -5.53 2.68 -7.22
N ASN A 195 -4.30 2.49 -7.72
CA ASN A 195 -3.91 3.06 -9.01
C ASN A 195 -4.44 2.27 -10.21
N TRP A 196 -4.68 0.97 -10.07
CA TRP A 196 -5.24 0.21 -11.19
C TRP A 196 -6.77 0.36 -11.23
N LEU A 197 -7.44 0.23 -10.08
CA LEU A 197 -8.90 0.42 -9.99
C LEU A 197 -9.30 1.82 -10.45
N VAL A 198 -8.60 2.88 -10.02
CA VAL A 198 -8.95 4.25 -10.43
C VAL A 198 -8.63 4.54 -11.90
N ASP A 199 -7.58 3.94 -12.49
CA ASP A 199 -7.37 4.10 -13.94
C ASP A 199 -8.51 3.43 -14.74
N GLU A 200 -8.95 2.24 -14.33
CA GLU A 200 -10.10 1.55 -14.95
C GLU A 200 -11.40 2.35 -14.79
N ILE A 201 -11.73 2.76 -13.57
CA ILE A 201 -12.96 3.51 -13.25
C ILE A 201 -13.02 4.82 -14.06
N MET A 202 -11.92 5.56 -14.17
CA MET A 202 -11.89 6.81 -14.94
C MET A 202 -12.02 6.57 -16.46
N TYR A 203 -11.52 5.45 -16.98
CA TYR A 203 -11.68 5.04 -18.38
C TYR A 203 -13.12 4.61 -18.69
N GLN A 204 -13.65 3.65 -17.93
CA GLN A 204 -15.01 3.12 -18.08
C GLN A 204 -16.08 4.21 -17.93
N ALA A 205 -15.90 5.13 -16.97
CA ALA A 205 -16.79 6.28 -16.79
C ALA A 205 -16.57 7.42 -17.82
N ARG A 206 -15.57 7.30 -18.71
CA ARG A 206 -15.19 8.30 -19.74
C ARG A 206 -14.96 9.70 -19.16
N LEU A 207 -14.15 9.78 -18.10
CA LEU A 207 -13.86 11.01 -17.36
C LEU A 207 -12.35 11.23 -17.26
N HIS A 208 -11.89 12.48 -17.36
CA HIS A 208 -10.46 12.79 -17.32
C HIS A 208 -9.92 12.83 -15.87
N PRO A 209 -8.83 12.09 -15.53
CA PRO A 209 -8.39 11.94 -14.14
C PRO A 209 -7.83 13.21 -13.49
N GLU A 210 -7.54 14.24 -14.29
CA GLU A 210 -7.06 15.56 -13.81
C GLU A 210 -8.19 16.57 -13.54
N GLN A 211 -9.44 16.29 -13.94
CA GLN A 211 -10.58 17.20 -13.68
C GLN A 211 -10.79 17.37 -12.17
N TYR A 212 -10.98 18.61 -11.72
CA TYR A 212 -11.17 18.91 -10.31
C TYR A 212 -12.49 18.30 -9.78
N SER A 213 -12.46 17.65 -8.61
CA SER A 213 -13.61 16.93 -8.07
C SER A 213 -14.85 17.80 -7.87
N ASN A 214 -14.69 19.10 -7.61
CA ASN A 214 -15.81 20.03 -7.43
C ASN A 214 -16.45 20.54 -8.74
N THR A 215 -15.87 20.29 -9.92
CA THR A 215 -16.39 20.77 -11.22
C THR A 215 -17.24 19.74 -11.98
N PHE A 216 -17.60 18.62 -11.33
CA PHE A 216 -18.43 17.57 -11.93
C PHE A 216 -19.91 17.95 -11.91
N SER A 217 -20.65 17.62 -12.98
CA SER A 217 -22.12 17.66 -12.98
C SER A 217 -22.69 16.43 -12.26
N ASP A 218 -23.98 16.44 -11.91
CA ASP A 218 -24.59 15.34 -11.17
C ASP A 218 -24.69 14.06 -12.02
N GLU A 219 -24.83 14.16 -13.35
CA GLU A 219 -24.77 13.02 -14.28
C GLU A 219 -23.34 12.45 -14.40
N GLN A 220 -22.30 13.30 -14.22
CA GLN A 220 -20.93 12.82 -14.13
C GLN A 220 -20.65 12.12 -12.80
N ILE A 221 -21.24 12.60 -11.70
CA ILE A 221 -21.18 11.97 -10.36
C ILE A 221 -21.92 10.64 -10.36
N GLU A 222 -23.13 10.57 -10.91
CA GLU A 222 -23.93 9.34 -10.99
C GLU A 222 -23.24 8.29 -11.88
N ARG A 223 -22.71 8.70 -13.04
CA ARG A 223 -21.93 7.81 -13.90
C ARG A 223 -20.66 7.30 -13.21
N LEU A 224 -19.92 8.19 -12.52
CA LEU A 224 -18.74 7.80 -11.76
C LEU A 224 -19.09 6.81 -10.63
N HIS A 225 -20.17 7.06 -9.89
CA HIS A 225 -20.68 6.17 -8.84
C HIS A 225 -20.99 4.78 -9.39
N LYS A 226 -21.83 4.69 -10.44
CA LYS A 226 -22.19 3.42 -11.10
C LYS A 226 -20.95 2.66 -11.57
N THR A 227 -19.95 3.35 -12.14
CA THR A 227 -18.70 2.72 -12.56
C THR A 227 -17.81 2.27 -11.38
N ILE A 228 -17.75 3.01 -10.27
CA ILE A 228 -17.03 2.56 -9.05
C ILE A 228 -17.63 1.24 -8.56
N MET A 229 -18.96 1.16 -8.45
CA MET A 229 -19.67 -0.07 -8.05
C MET A 229 -19.32 -1.23 -9.00
N TYR A 230 -19.57 -1.04 -10.31
CA TYR A 230 -19.33 -2.06 -11.34
C TYR A 230 -17.90 -2.62 -11.34
N VAL A 231 -16.89 -1.75 -11.41
CA VAL A 231 -15.48 -2.19 -11.49
C VAL A 231 -15.04 -2.89 -10.20
N CYS A 232 -15.46 -2.40 -9.03
CA CYS A 232 -15.12 -3.03 -7.76
C CYS A 232 -15.84 -4.38 -7.56
N ASP A 233 -17.11 -4.48 -7.92
CA ASP A 233 -17.88 -5.72 -7.81
C ASP A 233 -17.35 -6.79 -8.75
N THR A 234 -17.22 -6.50 -10.05
CA THR A 234 -16.66 -7.46 -11.03
C THR A 234 -15.25 -7.90 -10.64
N ALA A 235 -14.41 -6.99 -10.12
CA ALA A 235 -13.06 -7.35 -9.68
C ALA A 235 -13.05 -8.25 -8.43
N VAL A 236 -14.02 -8.10 -7.50
CA VAL A 236 -14.16 -8.96 -6.32
C VAL A 236 -14.79 -10.31 -6.67
N GLU A 237 -15.79 -10.33 -7.55
CA GLU A 237 -16.50 -11.54 -7.99
C GLU A 237 -15.54 -12.56 -8.62
N VAL A 238 -14.61 -12.09 -9.47
CA VAL A 238 -13.56 -12.95 -10.05
C VAL A 238 -12.33 -13.12 -9.14
N LEU A 239 -12.40 -12.71 -7.86
CA LEU A 239 -11.32 -12.78 -6.87
C LEU A 239 -10.01 -12.12 -7.35
N ALA A 240 -10.09 -10.97 -8.01
CA ALA A 240 -8.98 -10.26 -8.65
C ALA A 240 -8.13 -11.09 -9.62
N ASP A 241 -8.74 -12.11 -10.24
CA ASP A 241 -8.13 -12.85 -11.33
C ASP A 241 -8.15 -12.01 -12.62
N SER A 242 -6.99 -11.44 -12.98
CA SER A 242 -6.84 -10.51 -14.11
C SER A 242 -7.20 -11.14 -15.45
N ASP A 243 -7.08 -12.46 -15.55
CA ASP A 243 -7.27 -13.17 -16.80
C ASP A 243 -8.78 -13.35 -17.08
N ARG A 244 -9.60 -13.32 -16.00
CA ARG A 244 -11.08 -13.30 -16.01
C ARG A 244 -11.70 -11.91 -16.10
N PHE A 245 -10.93 -10.82 -16.10
CA PHE A 245 -11.47 -9.47 -16.38
C PHE A 245 -11.89 -9.37 -17.86
N PRO A 246 -12.94 -8.59 -18.20
CA PRO A 246 -13.34 -8.36 -19.60
C PRO A 246 -12.20 -7.85 -20.49
N GLU A 247 -12.16 -8.27 -21.75
CA GLU A 247 -11.00 -8.04 -22.63
C GLU A 247 -10.76 -6.56 -22.97
N ASP A 248 -11.79 -5.73 -22.89
CA ASP A 248 -11.74 -4.29 -23.14
C ASP A 248 -11.27 -3.45 -21.94
N TRP A 249 -11.12 -4.05 -20.76
CA TRP A 249 -10.66 -3.36 -19.55
C TRP A 249 -9.23 -2.83 -19.71
N LEU A 250 -9.05 -1.54 -19.43
CA LEU A 250 -7.75 -0.85 -19.48
C LEU A 250 -6.70 -1.54 -18.61
N MET A 251 -7.11 -2.17 -17.51
CA MET A 251 -6.34 -2.98 -16.58
C MET A 251 -5.54 -4.10 -17.26
N LYS A 252 -6.05 -4.75 -18.30
CA LYS A 252 -5.31 -5.81 -19.02
C LYS A 252 -4.16 -5.21 -19.85
N HIS A 253 -4.34 -3.98 -20.36
CA HIS A 253 -3.46 -3.38 -21.38
C HIS A 253 -2.47 -2.33 -20.85
N ARG A 254 -2.77 -1.65 -19.74
CA ARG A 254 -2.06 -0.46 -19.19
C ARG A 254 -0.60 -0.63 -18.71
N TRP A 255 0.08 -1.75 -18.98
CA TRP A 255 1.35 -2.13 -18.33
C TRP A 255 2.64 -1.80 -19.09
N GLY A 256 2.57 -1.17 -20.26
CA GLY A 256 3.69 -0.96 -21.18
C GLY A 256 4.20 0.49 -21.29
N LYS A 257 4.06 1.32 -20.25
CA LYS A 257 4.63 2.67 -20.23
C LYS A 257 6.14 2.64 -20.54
N GLY A 258 6.56 3.41 -21.55
CA GLY A 258 7.96 3.50 -21.98
C GLY A 258 8.39 2.45 -23.03
N LYS A 259 7.48 1.61 -23.53
CA LYS A 259 7.72 0.84 -24.76
C LYS A 259 7.81 1.79 -25.98
N LYS A 260 8.57 1.38 -27.00
CA LYS A 260 8.69 2.13 -28.27
C LYS A 260 7.37 2.22 -29.04
N GLU A 261 6.59 1.14 -29.01
CA GLU A 261 5.28 1.07 -29.65
C GLU A 261 4.21 1.73 -28.78
N ALA A 262 3.33 2.51 -29.42
CA ALA A 262 2.17 3.08 -28.76
C ALA A 262 1.20 1.98 -28.33
N GLN A 263 0.97 1.85 -27.03
CA GLN A 263 0.00 0.91 -26.50
C GLN A 263 -1.42 1.23 -26.99
N LYS A 264 -2.21 0.18 -27.22
CA LYS A 264 -3.61 0.26 -27.63
C LYS A 264 -4.48 -0.70 -26.83
N LEU A 265 -5.78 -0.42 -26.80
CA LEU A 265 -6.82 -1.37 -26.43
C LEU A 265 -7.19 -2.27 -27.63
N PRO A 266 -7.95 -3.38 -27.44
CA PRO A 266 -8.37 -4.26 -28.54
C PRO A 266 -9.24 -3.57 -29.60
N ASN A 267 -9.96 -2.51 -29.22
CA ASN A 267 -10.73 -1.66 -30.13
C ASN A 267 -9.86 -0.69 -30.97
N GLY A 268 -8.53 -0.73 -30.81
CA GLY A 268 -7.56 0.11 -31.50
C GLY A 268 -7.26 1.48 -30.86
N GLU A 269 -7.99 1.88 -29.82
CA GLU A 269 -7.80 3.17 -29.15
C GLU A 269 -6.42 3.27 -28.47
N LYS A 270 -5.75 4.42 -28.59
CA LYS A 270 -4.40 4.65 -28.09
C LYS A 270 -4.39 4.97 -26.60
N ILE A 271 -3.63 4.20 -25.83
CA ILE A 271 -3.34 4.46 -24.42
C ILE A 271 -2.17 5.45 -24.33
N THR A 272 -2.31 6.49 -23.50
CA THR A 272 -1.21 7.41 -23.16
C THR A 272 -1.01 7.47 -21.64
N PHE A 273 0.08 8.11 -21.19
CA PHE A 273 0.47 8.13 -19.78
C PHE A 273 0.81 9.53 -19.28
N LEU A 274 0.10 9.99 -18.26
CA LEU A 274 0.36 11.26 -17.55
C LEU A 274 0.61 11.05 -16.04
N LYS A 275 0.75 12.12 -15.27
CA LYS A 275 0.97 12.08 -13.80
C LYS A 275 -0.09 12.89 -13.05
N VAL A 276 -0.99 12.23 -12.32
CA VAL A 276 -1.94 12.90 -11.41
C VAL A 276 -1.57 12.63 -9.96
N GLY A 277 -1.43 13.68 -9.13
CA GLY A 277 -1.05 13.53 -7.73
C GLY A 277 0.28 12.78 -7.53
N GLY A 278 1.24 13.01 -8.43
CA GLY A 278 2.52 12.29 -8.48
C GLY A 278 2.44 10.81 -8.95
N ARG A 279 1.24 10.27 -9.19
CA ARG A 279 1.03 8.89 -9.64
C ARG A 279 0.87 8.80 -11.15
N THR A 280 1.43 7.76 -11.76
CA THR A 280 1.22 7.49 -13.20
C THR A 280 -0.21 7.03 -13.43
N SER A 281 -0.90 7.64 -14.39
CA SER A 281 -2.17 7.18 -14.94
C SER A 281 -1.97 6.66 -16.35
N ALA A 282 -2.59 5.53 -16.67
CA ALA A 282 -2.96 5.23 -18.06
C ALA A 282 -4.26 5.97 -18.36
N ILE A 283 -4.38 6.54 -19.55
CA ILE A 283 -5.62 7.15 -20.06
C ILE A 283 -5.84 6.81 -21.53
N VAL A 284 -7.07 7.00 -22.00
CA VAL A 284 -7.49 6.82 -23.40
C VAL A 284 -8.05 8.16 -23.91
N PRO A 285 -7.24 9.05 -24.53
CA PRO A 285 -7.62 10.43 -24.84
C PRO A 285 -8.76 10.60 -25.87
N SER A 286 -9.12 9.54 -26.59
CA SER A 286 -10.29 9.51 -27.48
C SER A 286 -11.60 9.61 -26.69
N VAL A 287 -11.73 8.92 -25.55
CA VAL A 287 -12.95 8.94 -24.71
C VAL A 287 -12.84 9.77 -23.43
N GLN A 288 -11.65 9.90 -22.82
CA GLN A 288 -11.47 10.69 -21.59
C GLN A 288 -11.15 12.15 -21.93
N LYS A 289 -12.18 12.96 -22.23
CA LYS A 289 -12.04 14.40 -22.53
C LYS A 289 -11.96 15.25 -21.27
N LYS A 290 -11.21 16.35 -21.32
CA LYS A 290 -11.35 17.46 -20.36
C LYS A 290 -12.73 18.11 -20.60
N THR A 291 -13.65 18.01 -19.65
CA THR A 291 -15.00 18.63 -19.77
C THR A 291 -15.22 19.82 -18.85
N ALA A 292 -14.31 20.03 -17.90
CA ALA A 292 -14.21 21.21 -17.05
C ALA A 292 -12.73 21.40 -16.66
N ALA A 293 -12.41 22.47 -15.92
CA ALA A 293 -11.05 22.79 -15.50
C ALA A 293 -10.29 21.58 -14.91
N VAL A 294 -9.04 21.40 -15.36
CA VAL A 294 -8.14 20.37 -14.83
C VAL A 294 -6.90 21.00 -14.19
N ALA A 295 -6.20 20.23 -13.34
CA ALA A 295 -5.02 20.74 -12.62
C ALA A 295 -3.78 21.06 -13.48
N GLY A 296 -3.81 20.79 -14.78
CA GLY A 296 -2.82 21.25 -15.75
C GLY A 296 -3.16 22.59 -16.42
N ASP A 297 -4.36 23.14 -16.17
CA ASP A 297 -4.87 24.37 -16.84
C ASP A 297 -4.78 25.61 -15.93
N VAL A 298 -4.29 25.46 -14.70
CA VAL A 298 -4.27 26.53 -13.68
C VAL A 298 -2.84 27.07 -13.51
N SER A 299 -2.35 27.75 -14.54
CA SER A 299 -1.12 28.55 -14.48
C SER A 299 -1.19 29.82 -15.34
N GLU A 300 -2.38 30.37 -15.53
CA GLU A 300 -2.68 31.71 -16.07
C GLU A 300 -4.12 32.07 -15.61
N GLY A 301 -4.42 33.36 -15.39
CA GLY A 301 -5.77 33.81 -15.02
C GLY A 301 -6.19 33.61 -13.55
N ALA A 302 -5.29 33.91 -12.61
CA ALA A 302 -5.65 34.21 -11.21
C ALA A 302 -5.44 35.71 -10.95
N GLU A 303 -6.35 36.53 -11.49
CA GLU A 303 -6.46 37.94 -11.11
C GLU A 303 -7.40 38.02 -9.90
N ASP A 304 -6.88 38.45 -8.75
CA ASP A 304 -7.70 38.74 -7.56
C ASP A 304 -8.36 40.11 -7.74
N ASP A 305 -9.69 40.12 -7.77
CA ASP A 305 -10.53 41.30 -7.98
C ASP A 305 -11.04 41.82 -6.62
N GLU A 306 -10.34 42.77 -5.98
CA GLU A 306 -10.93 43.62 -4.92
C GLU A 306 -10.43 45.08 -4.94
N GLU A 307 -11.42 45.99 -4.98
CA GLU A 307 -11.44 47.40 -4.56
C GLU A 307 -10.54 48.46 -5.24
N ALA A 308 -10.99 49.72 -5.18
CA ALA A 308 -10.46 50.81 -6.00
C ALA A 308 -10.53 52.21 -5.35
N LYS A 309 -9.61 53.09 -5.82
CA LYS A 309 -9.48 54.57 -5.63
C LYS A 309 -8.51 55.02 -4.51
N PRO A 310 -7.96 56.27 -4.56
CA PRO A 310 -7.87 57.23 -5.69
C PRO A 310 -6.44 57.70 -6.02
N LYS A 311 -6.30 58.46 -7.12
CA LYS A 311 -5.01 58.90 -7.72
C LYS A 311 -4.34 60.09 -7.01
N ARG A 312 -3.02 59.97 -6.75
CA ARG A 312 -1.99 61.03 -6.81
C ARG A 312 -0.68 60.36 -7.28
N GLY A 313 0.19 60.88 -8.15
CA GLY A 313 0.14 62.08 -8.99
C GLY A 313 1.54 62.71 -9.20
N GLY A 314 2.28 62.39 -10.28
CA GLY A 314 3.58 63.04 -10.54
C GLY A 314 4.46 62.56 -11.72
N LYS A 315 4.80 63.51 -12.60
CA LYS A 315 6.08 63.68 -13.35
C LYS A 315 6.74 62.49 -14.08
N ARG A 316 6.24 62.19 -15.28
CA ARG A 316 6.93 62.37 -16.59
C ARG A 316 8.46 62.58 -16.59
N LYS A 317 9.22 61.67 -17.23
CA LYS A 317 10.36 62.00 -18.13
C LYS A 317 10.76 60.83 -19.07
N THR A 318 10.66 61.08 -20.39
CA THR A 318 11.61 60.78 -21.50
C THR A 318 12.43 59.47 -21.53
N LYS A 319 12.32 58.65 -22.59
CA LYS A 319 13.24 58.52 -23.79
C LYS A 319 14.67 58.06 -23.43
N THR A 320 15.33 57.14 -24.15
CA THR A 320 15.35 56.81 -25.61
C THR A 320 15.56 55.28 -25.77
N ALA A 321 15.03 54.55 -26.77
CA ALA A 321 15.63 54.20 -28.07
C ALA A 321 17.18 54.03 -28.08
N LYS A 322 17.79 53.07 -28.81
CA LYS A 322 17.36 52.28 -30.00
C LYS A 322 18.11 50.91 -30.05
N GLU A 323 17.68 50.00 -30.96
CA GLU A 323 18.44 49.07 -31.87
C GLU A 323 19.92 48.70 -31.60
N GLU A 324 20.50 47.61 -32.15
CA GLU A 324 20.14 46.25 -32.66
C GLU A 324 21.47 45.61 -33.19
N GLU A 325 21.45 44.42 -33.82
CA GLU A 325 22.61 43.69 -34.43
C GLU A 325 23.65 43.15 -33.38
N ASP A 326 23.99 41.86 -33.31
CA ASP A 326 24.72 40.95 -34.24
C ASP A 326 26.25 41.25 -34.27
N GLU A 327 27.20 40.30 -34.37
CA GLU A 327 27.17 38.86 -34.72
C GLU A 327 28.25 38.05 -33.92
N ASP A 328 28.65 36.84 -34.38
CA ASP A 328 29.49 35.82 -33.69
C ASP A 328 30.97 36.17 -33.37
N ASP A 329 31.62 35.45 -32.43
CA ASP A 329 32.70 34.45 -32.70
C ASP A 329 33.16 33.64 -31.43
N GLU A 330 34.05 32.66 -31.60
CA GLU A 330 34.44 31.58 -30.66
C GLU A 330 35.59 31.88 -29.62
N VAL A 331 35.90 30.84 -28.81
CA VAL A 331 37.26 30.36 -28.40
C VAL A 331 37.62 30.29 -26.88
N GLU A 332 38.09 29.09 -26.48
CA GLU A 332 38.86 28.65 -25.28
C GLU A 332 38.48 28.97 -23.80
N VAL A 333 37.84 27.97 -23.17
CA VAL A 333 38.46 27.07 -22.15
C VAL A 333 39.55 27.65 -21.21
N LYS A 334 39.27 27.66 -19.89
CA LYS A 334 40.23 27.15 -18.89
C LYS A 334 39.63 26.68 -17.55
N THR A 335 39.88 25.40 -17.26
CA THR A 335 40.09 24.74 -15.96
C THR A 335 39.88 25.51 -14.64
N SER A 336 39.17 24.88 -13.70
CA SER A 336 39.78 24.32 -12.47
C SER A 336 38.75 23.55 -11.62
N ALA A 337 39.22 22.83 -10.58
CA ALA A 337 38.40 21.89 -9.81
C ALA A 337 38.18 22.33 -8.34
N LYS A 338 37.11 21.75 -7.76
CA LYS A 338 36.79 21.65 -6.31
C LYS A 338 37.99 21.68 -5.36
N PRO A 339 37.77 22.20 -4.14
CA PRO A 339 37.70 21.27 -3.01
C PRO A 339 36.51 21.48 -2.05
N LYS A 340 36.26 20.48 -1.19
CA LYS A 340 35.35 20.57 -0.01
C LYS A 340 36.17 20.63 1.29
N ARG A 341 35.85 21.56 2.20
CA ARG A 341 36.18 21.56 3.64
C ARG A 341 35.36 22.68 4.33
N GLY A 342 34.95 22.62 5.59
CA GLY A 342 34.91 21.46 6.50
C GLY A 342 35.01 21.83 8.00
N LYS A 343 33.86 21.85 8.71
CA LYS A 343 33.69 21.95 10.19
C LYS A 343 34.24 23.18 10.93
N LYS A 344 33.39 23.76 11.80
CA LYS A 344 33.71 23.98 13.23
C LYS A 344 32.42 24.04 14.08
N LYS A 345 32.59 23.98 15.41
CA LYS A 345 31.55 24.13 16.46
C LYS A 345 31.85 25.37 17.30
N ALA A 346 30.80 25.99 17.81
CA ALA A 346 30.60 26.46 19.18
C ALA A 346 29.08 26.31 19.41
N ASP A 347 28.56 25.59 20.40
CA ASP A 347 28.65 25.76 21.87
C ASP A 347 27.82 26.97 22.32
N GLU A 348 26.82 26.70 23.16
CA GLU A 348 25.68 27.56 23.52
C GLU A 348 25.52 27.49 25.04
N GLU A 349 25.48 28.64 25.72
CA GLU A 349 25.54 28.75 27.19
C GLU A 349 24.36 29.61 27.72
N VAL A 350 23.93 29.37 28.98
CA VAL A 350 22.58 29.71 29.46
C VAL A 350 22.57 30.79 30.55
N LYS A 351 21.58 31.71 30.49
CA LYS A 351 20.97 32.47 31.61
C LYS A 351 19.58 32.98 31.16
N LYS A 352 18.49 32.72 31.93
CA LYS A 352 17.87 33.53 33.03
C LYS A 352 17.18 34.81 32.51
N GLU A 353 16.09 35.35 33.07
CA GLU A 353 15.39 35.23 34.39
C GLU A 353 14.12 34.30 34.37
N ALA A 354 13.49 33.80 35.46
CA ALA A 354 12.94 34.35 36.74
C ALA A 354 11.67 35.23 36.54
N GLU A 355 10.60 35.22 37.36
CA GLU A 355 10.30 34.76 38.76
C GLU A 355 9.00 33.87 38.77
N ASP A 356 8.79 32.85 39.63
CA ASP A 356 8.52 32.76 41.10
C ASP A 356 7.06 33.14 41.49
N VAL A 357 6.32 32.53 42.44
CA VAL A 357 6.49 31.50 43.53
C VAL A 357 5.17 30.64 43.56
N ASP A 358 4.78 29.65 44.40
CA ASP A 358 5.23 28.79 45.54
C ASP A 358 4.31 27.50 45.54
N GLU A 359 4.02 26.62 46.52
CA GLU A 359 4.38 26.31 47.93
C GLU A 359 4.16 24.77 48.18
N GLY A 360 5.12 24.07 48.80
CA GLY A 360 5.00 22.72 49.45
C GLY A 360 4.55 21.50 48.59
N GLU A 361 4.76 20.22 48.94
CA GLU A 361 5.59 19.43 49.89
C GLU A 361 5.44 17.93 49.44
N SER A 362 6.28 16.93 49.71
CA SER A 362 7.55 16.80 50.45
C SER A 362 8.43 15.64 49.93
N LEU A 363 9.60 15.40 50.53
CA LEU A 363 10.50 14.25 50.29
C LEU A 363 11.11 13.75 51.63
N PRO A 364 11.34 12.42 51.84
CA PRO A 364 12.50 11.71 51.24
C PRO A 364 12.19 10.26 50.77
N ALA A 365 12.91 9.59 49.86
CA ALA A 365 14.29 9.65 49.32
C ALA A 365 15.37 8.81 50.06
N THR A 366 15.57 7.54 49.64
CA THR A 366 16.74 6.71 50.03
C THR A 366 17.40 5.92 48.89
N LYS A 367 18.55 6.44 48.45
CA LYS A 367 19.81 5.80 48.00
C LYS A 367 19.82 4.44 47.26
N LYS A 368 20.49 4.49 46.09
CA LYS A 368 21.17 3.39 45.35
C LYS A 368 21.99 2.45 46.23
N GLN A 369 22.17 1.21 45.77
CA GLN A 369 23.48 0.54 45.86
C GLN A 369 23.77 -0.33 44.62
N LYS A 370 25.06 -0.50 44.27
CA LYS A 370 25.56 -1.44 43.26
C LYS A 370 26.36 -2.54 43.95
N THR A 371 26.29 -3.75 43.43
CA THR A 371 27.36 -4.76 43.54
C THR A 371 27.55 -5.44 42.18
N ALA A 372 28.76 -5.93 41.93
CA ALA A 372 29.11 -6.67 40.73
C ALA A 372 30.18 -7.71 41.08
N THR A 373 30.13 -8.89 40.47
CA THR A 373 31.12 -9.94 40.62
C THR A 373 31.36 -10.63 39.27
N ASN A 374 32.62 -10.97 39.00
CA ASN A 374 33.04 -11.65 37.77
C ASN A 374 32.85 -13.17 37.86
N GLY A 375 32.67 -13.82 36.72
CA GLY A 375 32.69 -15.28 36.61
C GLY A 375 32.84 -15.74 35.17
N ALA A 376 34.04 -16.17 34.78
CA ALA A 376 34.31 -16.72 33.45
C ALA A 376 35.27 -17.91 33.56
N VAL A 377 35.05 -18.98 32.77
CA VAL A 377 36.14 -19.81 32.19
C VAL A 377 35.63 -20.82 31.14
N LYS A 378 36.35 -20.86 30.01
CA LYS A 378 36.61 -21.91 29.00
C LYS A 378 35.58 -23.03 28.70
N LYS A 379 35.13 -23.01 27.44
CA LYS A 379 35.22 -24.09 26.41
C LYS A 379 35.74 -25.48 26.84
N SER A 380 35.05 -26.53 26.37
CA SER A 380 35.66 -27.78 25.88
C SER A 380 35.09 -28.12 24.49
N LYS A 381 35.77 -29.00 23.71
CA LYS A 381 35.43 -29.31 22.29
C LYS A 381 36.10 -30.63 21.85
N LYS A 382 35.33 -31.70 21.62
CA LYS A 382 35.70 -33.00 21.00
C LYS A 382 34.45 -33.93 21.01
N THR A 383 34.19 -34.85 20.08
CA THR A 383 34.75 -35.14 18.73
C THR A 383 33.68 -35.84 17.85
N LYS A 384 33.95 -36.03 16.56
CA LYS A 384 33.23 -36.99 15.70
C LYS A 384 33.39 -38.43 16.19
N THR A 385 32.42 -39.28 15.84
CA THR A 385 32.63 -40.67 15.41
C THR A 385 31.82 -40.92 14.14
N GLU A 386 32.28 -41.82 13.27
CA GLU A 386 31.68 -42.17 11.97
C GLU A 386 31.56 -43.71 11.84
N ALA A 387 30.97 -44.17 10.73
CA ALA A 387 30.74 -45.58 10.36
C ALA A 387 29.60 -46.29 11.13
N VAL A 388 28.96 -47.34 10.63
CA VAL A 388 29.25 -48.18 9.43
C VAL A 388 27.99 -48.32 8.55
N GLN A 389 28.16 -48.57 7.23
CA GLN A 389 27.06 -48.91 6.30
C GLN A 389 26.59 -50.36 6.48
N VAL A 390 25.29 -50.62 6.28
CA VAL A 390 24.82 -51.96 5.88
C VAL A 390 24.08 -51.84 4.55
N LYS A 391 24.56 -52.56 3.54
CA LYS A 391 23.84 -52.79 2.28
C LYS A 391 22.80 -53.90 2.47
N SER A 392 21.68 -53.79 1.78
CA SER A 392 20.95 -54.95 1.25
C SER A 392 20.45 -54.69 -0.17
N GLU A 393 21.10 -55.34 -1.12
CA GLU A 393 20.53 -55.77 -2.42
C GLU A 393 19.56 -56.94 -2.15
N ASP A 394 18.60 -57.34 -2.98
CA ASP A 394 17.96 -56.81 -4.21
C ASP A 394 16.55 -57.46 -4.28
N THR A 395 15.61 -56.90 -5.04
CA THR A 395 14.64 -57.72 -5.80
C THR A 395 13.89 -56.89 -6.84
N THR A 396 14.35 -56.98 -8.08
CA THR A 396 13.66 -56.42 -9.25
C THR A 396 12.27 -57.05 -9.50
N VAL A 397 11.25 -56.22 -9.79
CA VAL A 397 10.05 -56.64 -10.55
C VAL A 397 9.68 -55.56 -11.58
N ARG A 398 9.81 -55.88 -12.87
CA ARG A 398 9.23 -55.10 -13.97
C ARG A 398 7.73 -55.38 -14.11
N ARG A 399 6.92 -54.36 -14.41
CA ARG A 399 5.72 -54.52 -15.26
C ARG A 399 5.60 -53.36 -16.25
N ARG A 400 5.06 -53.65 -17.44
CA ARG A 400 5.03 -52.77 -18.62
C ARG A 400 3.63 -52.18 -18.86
N SER A 401 3.62 -51.06 -19.59
CA SER A 401 2.66 -50.69 -20.66
C SER A 401 1.15 -50.79 -20.43
N GLY A 402 0.45 -49.66 -20.61
CA GLY A 402 -1.02 -49.59 -20.70
C GLY A 402 -1.52 -48.34 -21.43
N ARG A 403 -1.12 -48.15 -22.70
CA ARG A 403 -1.64 -47.07 -23.56
C ARG A 403 -2.87 -47.58 -24.32
N LEU A 404 -4.05 -47.06 -24.04
CA LEU A 404 -5.21 -47.17 -24.91
C LEU A 404 -5.99 -45.85 -24.95
N THR A 405 -6.49 -45.53 -26.13
CA THR A 405 -7.29 -44.34 -26.44
C THR A 405 -8.74 -44.74 -26.72
N LYS A 406 -9.68 -43.88 -26.34
CA LYS A 406 -10.85 -43.54 -27.15
C LYS A 406 -11.25 -42.10 -26.86
#